data_AF-A0A7Z9UI51-F1
#
_entry.id   AF-A0A7Z9UI51-F1
#
_cell.length_a   1.000
_cell.length_b   1.000
_cell.length_c   1.000
_cell.angle_alpha   90.00
_cell.angle_beta   90.00
_cell.angle_gamma   90.00
#
_symmetry.space_group_name_H-M   'P 1'
#
loop_
_entity.id
_entity.type
_entity.pdbx_description
1 polymer ?
#
loop_
_entity_poly.entity_id
_entity_poly.type
_entity_poly.pdbx_seq_one_letter_code
_entity_poly.pdbx_strand_id
1 'polypeptide(L)' 'SDNDIMDFIAGKQPLDGGRIGEPADLDGAAVYFMSDNSKFTTGQVLSVDGGWSVSNDH' A
#
# COMPACT_ATOMS: atom_id res chain seq x y z
N SER A 1 21.68 -4.98 -9.23
CA SER A 1 21.19 -6.24 -9.83
C SER A 1 19.69 -6.31 -9.60
N ASP A 2 18.97 -7.18 -10.29
CA ASP A 2 17.51 -7.34 -10.05
C ASP A 2 17.24 -7.74 -8.58
N ASN A 3 18.14 -8.52 -7.97
CA ASN A 3 18.05 -8.86 -6.56
C ASN A 3 18.16 -7.63 -5.66
N ASP A 4 19.12 -6.72 -5.91
CA ASP A 4 19.27 -5.50 -5.10
C ASP A 4 18.01 -4.61 -5.18
N ILE A 5 17.30 -4.61 -6.31
CA ILE A 5 16.04 -3.88 -6.49
C ILE A 5 14.93 -4.53 -5.65
N MET A 6 14.81 -5.86 -5.70
CA MET A 6 13.81 -6.59 -4.94
C MET A 6 14.04 -6.48 -3.43
N ASP A 7 15.29 -6.54 -2.98
CA ASP A 7 15.65 -6.36 -1.58
C ASP A 7 15.31 -4.95 -1.08
N PHE A 8 15.57 -3.93 -1.89
CA PHE A 8 15.18 -2.55 -1.59
C PHE A 8 13.66 -2.38 -1.49
N ILE A 9 12.90 -2.94 -2.44
CA ILE A 9 11.44 -2.91 -2.42
C ILE A 9 10.89 -3.61 -1.17
N ALA A 10 11.43 -4.79 -0.83
CA ALA A 10 11.01 -5.54 0.34
C ALA A 10 11.28 -4.79 1.65
N GLY A 11 12.39 -4.04 1.73
CA GLY A 11 12.69 -3.19 2.88
C GLY A 11 11.73 -2.01 3.03
N LYS A 12 11.29 -1.44 1.90
CA LYS A 12 10.34 -0.33 1.89
C LYS A 12 8.89 -0.77 2.11
N GLN A 13 8.47 -1.90 1.55
CA GLN A 13 7.11 -2.41 1.67
C GLN A 13 7.06 -3.65 2.58
N PRO A 14 6.99 -3.51 3.91
CA PRO A 14 7.13 -4.65 4.83
C PRO A 14 5.98 -5.66 4.80
N LEU A 15 4.82 -5.30 4.23
CA LEU A 15 3.66 -6.17 4.21
C LEU A 15 3.74 -7.26 3.14
N ASP A 16 3.08 -8.38 3.43
CA ASP A 16 2.91 -9.53 2.53
C ASP A 16 4.25 -10.05 1.94
N GLY A 17 5.26 -10.12 2.80
CA GLY A 17 6.57 -10.67 2.45
C GLY A 17 7.43 -9.78 1.56
N GLY A 18 7.15 -8.48 1.46
CA GLY A 18 7.99 -7.57 0.67
C GLY A 18 7.74 -7.61 -0.83
N ARG A 19 6.66 -8.26 -1.28
CA ARG A 19 6.34 -8.35 -2.71
C ARG A 19 6.05 -6.99 -3.31
N ILE A 20 6.09 -6.85 -4.63
CA ILE A 20 5.60 -5.63 -5.28
C ILE A 20 4.07 -5.56 -5.13
N GLY A 21 3.54 -4.35 -4.93
CA GLY A 21 2.11 -4.08 -4.96
C GLY A 21 1.47 -4.46 -6.30
N GLU A 22 0.29 -5.06 -6.23
CA GLU A 22 -0.50 -5.45 -7.38
C GLU A 22 -1.71 -4.52 -7.53
N PRO A 23 -2.26 -4.35 -8.75
CA PRO A 23 -3.45 -3.51 -8.94
C PRO A 23 -4.61 -3.86 -8.01
N ALA A 24 -4.79 -5.15 -7.69
CA ALA A 24 -5.86 -5.64 -6.83
C ALA A 24 -5.75 -5.16 -5.36
N ASP A 25 -4.57 -4.72 -4.90
CA ASP A 25 -4.38 -4.28 -3.51
C ASP A 25 -5.18 -3.00 -3.18
N LEU A 26 -5.50 -2.17 -4.18
CA LEU A 26 -6.29 -0.95 -4.00
C LEU A 26 -7.81 -1.15 -4.10
N ASP A 27 -8.26 -2.30 -4.62
CA ASP A 27 -9.68 -2.54 -4.94
C ASP A 27 -10.56 -2.40 -3.69
N GLY A 28 -10.12 -2.95 -2.56
CA GLY A 28 -10.86 -2.86 -1.29
C GLY A 28 -11.03 -1.41 -0.80
N ALA A 29 -9.99 -0.58 -0.94
CA ALA A 29 -10.04 0.83 -0.56
C ALA A 29 -10.97 1.62 -1.50
N ALA A 30 -10.93 1.33 -2.80
CA ALA A 30 -11.83 1.93 -3.77
C ALA A 30 -13.30 1.56 -3.48
N VAL A 31 -13.57 0.27 -3.23
CA VAL A 31 -14.90 -0.21 -2.84
C VAL A 31 -15.37 0.45 -1.55
N TYR A 32 -14.51 0.55 -0.53
CA TYR A 32 -14.84 1.27 0.71
C TYR A 32 -15.31 2.70 0.40
N PHE A 33 -14.53 3.48 -0.36
CA PHE A 33 -14.87 4.87 -0.67
C PHE A 33 -16.13 5.00 -1.53
N MET A 34 -16.43 4.04 -2.41
CA MET A 34 -17.65 4.04 -3.24
C MET A 34 -18.89 3.47 -2.52
N SER A 35 -18.71 2.84 -1.35
CA SER A 35 -19.79 2.17 -0.63
C SER A 35 -20.48 3.07 0.39
N ASP A 36 -21.62 2.60 0.91
CA ASP A 36 -22.31 3.25 2.03
C ASP A 36 -21.48 3.33 3.33
N ASN A 37 -20.40 2.56 3.44
CA ASN A 37 -19.52 2.55 4.63
C ASN A 37 -18.66 3.81 4.74
N SER A 38 -18.53 4.62 3.68
CA SER A 38 -17.76 5.87 3.66
C SER A 38 -18.62 7.13 3.81
N LYS A 39 -19.92 7.01 4.13
CA LYS A 39 -20.88 8.14 4.16
C LYS A 39 -20.47 9.36 5.00
N PHE A 40 -19.57 9.18 5.97
CA PHE A 40 -19.05 10.27 6.80
C PHE A 40 -17.54 10.49 6.66
N THR A 41 -16.93 9.93 5.61
CA THR A 41 -15.50 10.04 5.31
C THR A 41 -15.32 10.86 4.04
N THR A 42 -14.76 12.06 4.18
CA THR A 42 -14.43 12.93 3.04
C THR A 42 -13.16 13.74 3.31
N GLY A 43 -12.51 14.21 2.24
CA GLY A 43 -11.27 14.98 2.30
C GLY A 43 -10.04 14.21 2.80
N GLN A 44 -10.14 12.89 2.95
CA GLN A 44 -9.05 12.04 3.42
C GLN A 44 -8.24 11.47 2.26
N VAL A 45 -6.93 11.30 2.49
CA VAL A 45 -6.03 10.54 1.63
C VAL A 45 -5.71 9.23 2.35
N LEU A 46 -6.07 8.10 1.74
CA LEU A 46 -5.75 6.78 2.26
C LEU A 46 -4.62 6.18 1.42
N SER A 47 -3.43 6.08 1.99
CA SER A 47 -2.30 5.40 1.33
C SER A 47 -2.54 3.90 1.28
N VAL A 48 -2.41 3.32 0.08
CA VAL A 48 -2.39 1.88 -0.16
C VAL A 48 -1.05 1.53 -0.78
N ASP A 49 -0.04 1.37 0.06
CA ASP A 49 1.37 1.29 -0.36
C ASP A 49 2.16 0.19 0.37
N GLY A 50 1.46 -0.73 1.03
CA GLY A 50 2.08 -1.82 1.81
C GLY A 50 3.01 -1.35 2.92
N GLY A 51 2.88 -0.10 3.39
CA GLY A 51 3.72 0.49 4.43
C GLY A 51 4.91 1.30 3.90
N TRP A 52 5.02 1.49 2.57
CA TRP A 52 6.12 2.23 1.93
C TRP A 52 6.40 3.58 2.59
N SER A 53 5.37 4.40 2.74
CA SER A 53 5.50 5.78 3.24
C SER A 53 5.94 5.88 4.70
N VAL A 54 5.87 4.78 5.46
CA VAL A 54 6.20 4.74 6.90
C VAL A 54 7.34 3.78 7.22
N SER A 55 7.93 3.14 6.21
CA SER A 55 9.14 2.35 6.38
C SER A 55 10.30 3.28 6.72
N ASN A 56 10.92 3.05 7.88
CA ASN A 56 12.15 3.74 8.25
C ASN A 56 13.32 3.06 7.54
N ASP A 57 14.11 3.84 6.82
CA ASP A 57 15.41 3.41 6.30
C ASP A 57 16.41 3.35 7.47
N HIS A 58 16.69 2.13 7.93
CA HIS A 58 17.93 1.80 8.65
C HIS A 58 18.66 0.71 7.88
#